data_AF-A0A1Y2ELE3-F1
#
_entry.id   AF-A0A1Y2ELE3-F1
#
_cell.length_a   1.000
_cell.length_b   1.000
_cell.length_c   1.000
_cell.angle_alpha   90.00
_cell.angle_beta   90.00
_cell.angle_gamma   90.00
#
_symmetry.space_group_name_H-M   'P 1'
#
loop_
_entity.id
_entity.type
_entity.pdbx_description
1 polymer ?
#
loop_
_entity_poly.entity_id
_entity_poly.type
_entity_poly.pdbx_seq_one_letter_code
_entity_poly.pdbx_strand_id
1 'polypeptide(L)'
;MKFKFFLIVILGIINAIVIGIYIQKQGFSNSVLQIKELIHKNKLVNEKILKGTYINKDEIVKEENNEDDILSKPKQQIKNRDNIKKEIKSDIYIDNKTEIDKDINNKTENVKKDKNKPISMAEFDISHIVTGPLDVNCYIIGDPKSKKALVIDPGGSPEEILNICKEKGFELESIYLTHAHFDHMLGIYGLREKTEAKIYLHEDDAALYRMLPLQVKFFGFGSHVSTKELIIPDPDVYIKEGDHVMINGEPVAKIYHTPGHSPGSVCFHFEKINKMYTGDTLFRSSVGRTDLWQGSYEQIRNSVRGKLFKMDDNIEVYPGHGPSSSIGYEKTHNFSV
;
A
#
# COMPACT_ATOMS: atom_id res chain seq x y z
N MET A 1 -26.29 -13.15 -26.95
CA MET A 1 -25.41 -13.21 -25.74
C MET A 1 -25.03 -11.85 -25.18
N LYS A 2 -24.59 -10.88 -25.99
CA LYS A 2 -24.09 -9.56 -25.50
C LYS A 2 -25.11 -8.75 -24.65
N PHE A 3 -26.40 -8.78 -25.00
CA PHE A 3 -27.44 -8.04 -24.26
C PHE A 3 -27.76 -8.65 -22.88
N LYS A 4 -27.78 -9.98 -22.77
CA LYS A 4 -27.99 -10.68 -21.48
C LYS A 4 -26.84 -10.44 -20.51
N PHE A 5 -25.60 -10.42 -21.01
CA PHE A 5 -24.43 -10.12 -20.19
C PHE A 5 -24.46 -8.67 -19.66
N PHE A 6 -24.82 -7.71 -20.52
CA PHE A 6 -24.98 -6.31 -20.12
C PHE A 6 -26.07 -6.11 -19.05
N LEU A 7 -27.20 -6.81 -19.17
CA LEU A 7 -28.29 -6.74 -18.20
C LEU A 7 -27.90 -7.34 -16.83
N ILE A 8 -27.13 -8.44 -16.82
CA ILE A 8 -26.61 -9.06 -15.59
C ILE A 8 -25.67 -8.11 -14.85
N VAL A 9 -24.80 -7.41 -15.58
CA VAL A 9 -23.86 -6.44 -15.00
C VAL A 9 -24.61 -5.25 -14.40
N ILE A 10 -25.63 -4.71 -15.09
CA ILE A 10 -26.44 -3.60 -14.56
C ILE A 10 -27.21 -4.02 -13.31
N LEU A 11 -27.83 -5.20 -13.30
CA LEU A 11 -28.58 -5.71 -12.14
C LEU A 11 -27.65 -5.96 -10.93
N GLY A 12 -26.42 -6.42 -11.17
CA GLY A 12 -25.40 -6.56 -10.12
C GLY A 12 -25.03 -5.22 -9.48
N ILE A 13 -24.85 -4.17 -10.29
CA ILE A 13 -24.51 -2.83 -9.82
C ILE A 13 -25.66 -2.21 -9.01
N ILE A 14 -26.89 -2.32 -9.48
CA ILE A 14 -28.07 -1.80 -8.77
C ILE A 14 -28.21 -2.48 -7.40
N ASN A 15 -28.03 -3.80 -7.32
CA ASN A 15 -28.10 -4.54 -6.06
C ASN A 15 -27.02 -4.10 -5.07
N ALA A 16 -25.78 -3.87 -5.52
CA ALA A 16 -24.70 -3.39 -4.66
C ALA A 16 -25.00 -2.00 -4.09
N ILE A 17 -25.60 -1.11 -4.90
CA ILE A 17 -25.98 0.24 -4.48
C ILE A 17 -27.10 0.19 -3.43
N VAL A 18 -28.14 -0.62 -3.64
CA VAL A 18 -29.27 -0.75 -2.69
C VAL A 18 -28.79 -1.30 -1.35
N ILE A 19 -27.92 -2.32 -1.36
CA ILE A 19 -27.33 -2.89 -0.14
C ILE A 19 -26.47 -1.86 0.59
N GLY A 20 -25.68 -1.07 -0.14
CA GLY A 20 -24.87 0.01 0.43
C GLY A 20 -25.72 1.08 1.13
N ILE A 21 -26.79 1.53 0.48
CA ILE A 21 -27.72 2.53 1.05
C ILE A 21 -28.43 1.98 2.29
N TYR A 22 -28.81 0.70 2.29
CA TYR A 22 -29.47 0.06 3.42
C TYR A 22 -28.54 -0.05 4.65
N ILE A 23 -27.29 -0.48 4.44
CA ILE A 23 -26.27 -0.57 5.50
C ILE A 23 -25.99 0.82 6.10
N GLN A 24 -25.94 1.85 5.26
CA GLN A 24 -25.71 3.23 5.69
C GLN A 24 -26.84 3.80 6.55
N LYS A 25 -28.10 3.38 6.32
CA LYS A 25 -29.26 3.88 7.08
C LYS A 25 -29.49 3.16 8.42
N GLN A 26 -29.16 1.88 8.56
CA GLN A 26 -29.57 1.08 9.72
C GLN A 26 -28.44 0.80 10.74
N GLY A 27 -27.18 1.08 10.41
CA GLY A 27 -26.05 0.73 11.26
C GLY A 27 -25.77 -0.78 11.30
N PHE A 28 -24.51 -1.14 11.57
CA PHE A 28 -23.99 -2.49 11.28
C PHE A 28 -24.54 -3.62 12.17
N SER A 29 -25.22 -3.32 13.27
CA SER A 29 -25.47 -4.31 14.34
C SER A 29 -26.83 -5.03 14.32
N ASN A 30 -27.74 -4.75 13.38
CA ASN A 30 -29.05 -5.43 13.32
C ASN A 30 -29.33 -6.24 12.03
N SER A 31 -28.36 -6.37 11.12
CA SER A 31 -28.70 -6.53 9.70
C SER A 31 -28.25 -7.82 9.03
N VAL A 32 -27.71 -8.83 9.72
CA VAL A 32 -27.25 -10.06 9.02
C VAL A 32 -28.41 -10.93 8.51
N LEU A 33 -29.48 -11.11 9.29
CA LEU A 33 -30.66 -11.86 8.82
C LEU A 33 -31.46 -11.09 7.76
N GLN A 34 -31.66 -9.79 7.97
CA GLN A 34 -32.41 -8.93 7.05
C GLN A 34 -31.68 -8.76 5.70
N ILE A 35 -30.35 -8.63 5.70
CA ILE A 35 -29.55 -8.59 4.47
C ILE A 35 -29.61 -9.94 3.73
N LYS A 36 -29.62 -11.07 4.45
CA LYS A 36 -29.76 -12.40 3.83
C LYS A 36 -31.13 -12.58 3.15
N GLU A 37 -32.21 -12.11 3.76
CA GLU A 37 -33.55 -12.13 3.13
C GLU A 37 -33.63 -11.21 1.91
N LEU A 38 -33.05 -10.00 1.97
CA LEU A 38 -32.97 -9.07 0.85
C LEU A 38 -32.18 -9.64 -0.33
N ILE A 39 -31.05 -10.31 -0.06
CA ILE A 39 -30.26 -11.01 -1.10
C ILE A 39 -31.06 -12.17 -1.69
N HIS A 40 -31.80 -12.92 -0.86
CA HIS A 40 -32.60 -14.05 -1.32
C HIS A 40 -33.78 -13.60 -2.20
N LYS A 41 -34.53 -12.56 -1.79
CA LYS A 41 -35.61 -11.95 -2.58
C LYS A 41 -35.09 -11.41 -3.92
N ASN A 42 -33.95 -10.73 -3.92
CA ASN A 42 -33.35 -10.21 -5.16
C ASN A 42 -32.84 -11.32 -6.10
N LYS A 43 -32.36 -12.45 -5.55
CA LYS A 43 -31.97 -13.61 -6.35
C LYS A 43 -33.17 -14.23 -7.07
N LEU A 44 -34.30 -14.35 -6.39
CA LEU A 44 -35.56 -14.85 -6.97
C LEU A 44 -36.11 -13.93 -8.07
N VAL A 45 -36.07 -12.60 -7.87
CA VAL A 45 -36.48 -11.62 -8.88
C VAL A 45 -35.57 -11.68 -10.12
N ASN A 46 -34.25 -11.78 -9.91
CA ASN A 46 -33.28 -11.89 -10.99
C ASN A 46 -33.43 -13.20 -11.78
N GLU A 47 -33.72 -14.33 -11.12
CA GLU A 47 -33.99 -15.60 -11.79
C GLU A 47 -35.28 -15.57 -12.65
N LYS A 48 -36.33 -14.88 -12.19
CA LYS A 48 -37.58 -14.69 -12.96
C LYS A 48 -37.36 -13.80 -14.19
N ILE A 49 -36.57 -12.73 -14.07
CA ILE A 49 -36.22 -11.84 -15.19
C ILE A 49 -35.34 -12.58 -16.22
N LEU A 50 -34.38 -13.39 -15.77
CA LEU A 50 -33.48 -14.14 -16.65
C LEU A 50 -34.18 -15.27 -17.43
N LYS A 51 -35.27 -15.83 -16.88
CA LYS A 51 -36.14 -16.83 -17.53
C LYS A 51 -37.19 -16.25 -18.50
N GLY A 52 -37.27 -14.92 -18.63
CA GLY A 52 -38.12 -14.26 -19.63
C GLY A 52 -39.61 -14.23 -19.31
N THR A 53 -40.01 -14.57 -18.09
CA THR A 53 -41.39 -14.41 -17.61
C THR A 53 -41.62 -12.99 -17.11
N TYR A 54 -42.50 -12.25 -17.79
CA TYR A 54 -42.92 -10.90 -17.39
C TYR A 54 -43.65 -10.95 -16.04
N ILE A 55 -43.21 -10.15 -15.07
CA ILE A 55 -43.91 -9.99 -13.78
C ILE A 55 -44.91 -8.85 -13.95
N ASN A 56 -46.19 -9.11 -13.68
CA ASN A 56 -47.25 -8.10 -13.73
C ASN A 56 -47.12 -7.15 -12.52
N LYS A 57 -47.31 -5.85 -12.73
CA LYS A 57 -47.12 -4.79 -11.70
C LYS A 57 -48.01 -4.99 -10.46
N ASP A 58 -49.11 -5.71 -10.60
CA ASP A 58 -50.09 -5.92 -9.53
C ASP A 58 -49.69 -6.98 -8.50
N GLU A 59 -48.63 -7.78 -8.74
CA GLU A 59 -48.12 -8.74 -7.75
C GLU A 59 -47.12 -8.13 -6.76
N ILE A 60 -46.48 -7.01 -7.11
CA ILE A 60 -45.46 -6.36 -6.26
C ILE A 60 -46.10 -5.60 -5.09
N VAL A 61 -47.37 -5.18 -5.20
CA VAL A 61 -48.06 -4.32 -4.23
C VAL A 61 -48.76 -5.11 -3.12
N LYS A 62 -48.85 -6.45 -3.20
CA LYS A 62 -49.58 -7.25 -2.20
C LYS A 62 -48.73 -7.78 -1.03
N GLU A 63 -47.40 -7.66 -1.08
CA GLU A 63 -46.52 -8.12 0.01
C GLU A 63 -46.05 -7.02 0.97
N GLU A 64 -46.36 -5.74 0.72
CA GLU A 64 -45.99 -4.61 1.62
C GLU A 64 -46.93 -4.45 2.82
N ASN A 65 -48.09 -5.13 2.88
CA ASN A 65 -49.11 -4.91 3.92
C ASN A 65 -49.07 -5.91 5.09
N ASN A 66 -47.91 -6.47 5.45
CA ASN A 66 -47.79 -7.40 6.59
C ASN A 66 -46.65 -7.06 7.58
N GLU A 67 -46.29 -5.77 7.72
CA GLU A 67 -45.24 -5.33 8.67
C GLU A 67 -45.76 -4.79 10.03
N ASP A 68 -47.06 -4.90 10.33
CA ASP A 68 -47.62 -4.25 11.54
C ASP A 68 -47.68 -5.11 12.82
N ASP A 69 -47.09 -6.31 12.89
CA ASP A 69 -47.33 -7.22 14.04
C ASP A 69 -46.10 -7.66 14.87
N ILE A 70 -45.00 -6.90 14.87
CA ILE A 70 -43.82 -7.23 15.73
C ILE A 70 -43.48 -6.13 16.76
N LEU A 71 -44.28 -5.06 16.83
CA LEU A 71 -44.13 -4.00 17.84
C LEU A 71 -45.03 -4.23 19.06
N SER A 72 -44.74 -5.25 19.90
CA SER A 72 -45.22 -5.22 21.29
C SER A 72 -44.33 -5.93 22.32
N LYS A 73 -43.75 -5.09 23.22
CA LYS A 73 -43.19 -5.35 24.58
C LYS A 73 -41.73 -5.84 24.72
N PRO A 74 -41.04 -5.55 25.85
CA PRO A 74 -40.75 -4.22 26.39
C PRO A 74 -39.25 -4.02 26.74
N LYS A 75 -38.85 -2.74 26.82
CA LYS A 75 -37.56 -2.25 27.34
C LYS A 75 -37.27 -2.78 28.75
N GLN A 76 -36.15 -3.47 28.95
CA GLN A 76 -35.52 -3.60 30.27
C GLN A 76 -34.00 -3.70 30.14
N GLN A 77 -33.32 -2.98 31.05
CA GLN A 77 -31.88 -2.93 31.33
C GLN A 77 -30.99 -2.05 30.45
N ILE A 78 -31.11 -0.73 30.67
CA ILE A 78 -29.93 0.16 30.70
C ILE A 78 -29.88 0.79 32.10
N LYS A 79 -29.18 0.13 33.01
CA LYS A 79 -28.59 0.74 34.22
C LYS A 79 -27.15 0.22 34.30
N ASN A 80 -26.24 1.11 34.69
CA ASN A 80 -24.79 0.94 34.87
C ASN A 80 -23.90 1.25 33.66
N ARG A 81 -23.80 2.55 33.33
CA ARG A 81 -22.59 3.11 32.68
C ARG A 81 -21.55 3.65 33.68
N ASP A 82 -21.82 3.60 34.98
CA ASP A 82 -20.92 4.12 36.02
C ASP A 82 -20.08 3.05 36.74
N ASN A 83 -20.35 1.76 36.55
CA ASN A 83 -19.56 0.68 37.16
C ASN A 83 -18.38 0.20 36.30
N ILE A 84 -18.41 0.40 34.98
CA ILE A 84 -17.32 -0.05 34.08
C ILE A 84 -16.11 0.91 34.13
N LYS A 85 -16.28 2.14 34.63
CA LYS A 85 -15.17 3.10 34.84
C LYS A 85 -14.44 2.92 36.17
N LYS A 86 -14.92 2.04 37.07
CA LYS A 86 -14.29 1.77 38.38
C LYS A 86 -13.44 0.49 38.41
N GLU A 87 -13.61 -0.42 37.46
CA GLU A 87 -12.84 -1.68 37.38
C GLU A 87 -11.59 -1.64 36.48
N ILE A 88 -11.28 -0.50 35.83
CA ILE A 88 -10.05 -0.35 35.01
C ILE A 88 -9.00 0.52 35.74
N LYS A 89 -9.20 0.79 37.04
CA LYS A 89 -8.30 1.66 37.84
C LYS A 89 -7.68 1.01 39.08
N SER A 90 -7.72 -0.32 39.23
CA SER A 90 -7.11 -1.00 40.38
C SER A 90 -5.95 -1.97 40.09
N ASP A 91 -5.64 -2.30 38.84
CA ASP A 91 -4.65 -3.37 38.55
C ASP A 91 -3.40 -2.90 37.79
N ILE A 92 -2.88 -1.71 38.11
CA ILE A 92 -1.48 -1.35 37.79
C ILE A 92 -0.91 -0.55 38.96
N TYR A 93 -0.56 -1.28 40.02
CA TYR A 93 0.33 -0.81 41.07
C TYR A 93 1.30 -1.95 41.37
N ILE A 94 2.38 -2.04 40.59
CA ILE A 94 3.57 -2.78 40.99
C ILE A 94 4.74 -1.81 40.94
N ASP A 95 5.19 -1.53 42.14
CA ASP A 95 6.34 -0.75 42.56
C ASP A 95 7.61 -1.46 42.08
N ASN A 96 8.45 -0.79 41.28
CA ASN A 96 9.82 -1.23 41.00
C ASN A 96 10.69 -0.01 40.74
N LYS A 97 10.84 0.81 41.77
CA LYS A 97 11.84 1.89 41.84
C LYS A 97 13.00 1.41 42.71
N THR A 98 13.83 0.49 42.21
CA THR A 98 15.18 0.17 42.74
C THR A 98 15.95 -0.83 41.86
N GLU A 99 16.02 -0.62 40.53
CA GLU A 99 16.94 -1.45 39.71
C GLU A 99 17.41 -0.85 38.37
N ILE A 100 17.48 0.49 38.24
CA ILE A 100 17.91 1.16 37.00
C ILE A 100 19.24 1.94 37.14
N ASP A 101 19.80 2.07 38.33
CA ASP A 101 21.04 2.86 38.55
C ASP A 101 22.35 2.02 38.60
N LYS A 102 22.40 0.82 37.99
CA LYS A 102 23.62 -0.02 38.00
C LYS A 102 24.14 -0.51 36.64
N ASP A 103 23.41 -0.31 35.55
CA ASP A 103 23.86 -0.77 34.21
C ASP A 103 24.40 0.34 33.30
N ILE A 104 24.41 1.60 33.75
CA ILE A 104 24.94 2.74 32.98
C ILE A 104 26.47 2.91 33.14
N ASN A 105 27.09 2.28 34.15
CA ASN A 105 28.51 2.49 34.49
C ASN A 105 29.47 1.34 34.10
N ASN A 106 29.07 0.37 33.26
CA ASN A 106 29.92 -0.79 32.90
C ASN A 106 30.00 -1.11 31.40
N LYS A 107 29.83 -0.12 30.51
CA LYS A 107 30.11 -0.30 29.06
C LYS A 107 30.99 0.78 28.41
N THR A 108 31.59 1.67 29.20
CA THR A 108 32.75 2.46 28.79
C THR A 108 34.02 1.78 29.26
N GLU A 109 34.48 0.79 28.50
CA GLU A 109 35.89 0.39 28.31
C GLU A 109 35.95 -0.99 27.66
N ASN A 110 36.72 -1.09 26.57
CA ASN A 110 37.01 -2.27 25.73
C ASN A 110 36.14 -2.51 24.49
N VAL A 111 36.38 -1.69 23.45
CA VAL A 111 36.58 -2.26 22.10
C VAL A 111 37.90 -1.72 21.57
N LYS A 112 38.90 -2.61 21.55
CA LYS A 112 40.21 -2.40 20.97
C LYS A 112 40.07 -2.15 19.46
N LYS A 113 40.85 -1.19 18.95
CA LYS A 113 41.04 -0.90 17.52
C LYS A 113 41.35 -2.18 16.75
N ASP A 114 40.39 -2.65 15.96
CA ASP A 114 40.65 -3.61 14.90
C ASP A 114 41.31 -2.87 13.72
N LYS A 115 42.53 -3.27 13.39
CA LYS A 115 43.42 -2.57 12.43
C LYS A 115 43.28 -3.07 10.98
N ASN A 116 42.21 -3.79 10.64
CA ASN A 116 41.97 -4.32 9.29
C ASN A 116 40.57 -4.01 8.73
N LYS A 117 40.09 -2.75 8.81
CA LYS A 117 38.89 -2.31 8.08
C LYS A 117 39.28 -1.47 6.86
N PRO A 118 39.11 -1.96 5.61
CA PRO A 118 39.32 -1.12 4.44
C PRO A 118 38.07 -0.30 4.10
N ILE A 119 38.32 0.99 3.83
CA ILE A 119 37.63 1.90 2.90
C ILE A 119 36.36 2.60 3.44
N SER A 120 36.35 3.92 3.29
CA SER A 120 35.24 4.83 3.61
C SER A 120 33.92 4.34 3.02
N MET A 121 32.94 4.07 3.88
CA MET A 121 31.57 3.79 3.45
C MET A 121 31.09 5.00 2.63
N ALA A 122 30.61 4.76 1.41
CA ALA A 122 29.87 5.77 0.68
C ALA A 122 28.63 6.09 1.51
N GLU A 123 28.63 7.23 2.19
CA GLU A 123 27.55 7.61 3.10
C GLU A 123 26.49 8.28 2.25
N PHE A 124 25.51 7.51 1.76
CA PHE A 124 24.29 8.12 1.23
C PHE A 124 23.52 8.74 2.40
N ASP A 125 23.03 9.96 2.22
CA ASP A 125 22.03 10.53 3.11
C ASP A 125 20.67 9.95 2.70
N ILE A 126 19.99 9.28 3.64
CA ILE A 126 18.68 8.68 3.39
C ILE A 126 17.65 9.38 4.26
N SER A 127 16.61 9.89 3.61
CA SER A 127 15.40 10.37 4.27
C SER A 127 14.22 9.50 3.88
N HIS A 128 13.31 9.28 4.82
CA HIS A 128 12.07 8.52 4.62
C HIS A 128 10.91 9.37 5.09
N ILE A 129 9.90 9.47 4.24
CA ILE A 129 8.61 10.09 4.57
C ILE A 129 7.48 9.19 4.09
N VAL A 130 6.34 9.26 4.77
CA VAL A 130 5.12 8.58 4.37
C VAL A 130 4.27 9.57 3.58
N THR A 131 3.86 9.20 2.37
CA THR A 131 3.24 10.11 1.40
C THR A 131 1.98 9.53 0.77
N GLY A 132 1.15 10.42 0.26
CA GLY A 132 -0.03 10.03 -0.51
C GLY A 132 -1.19 9.48 0.35
N PRO A 133 -2.29 9.11 -0.29
CA PRO A 133 -3.52 8.70 0.41
C PRO A 133 -3.48 7.27 0.98
N LEU A 134 -2.49 6.46 0.61
CA LEU A 134 -2.32 5.07 1.03
C LEU A 134 -1.03 4.83 1.84
N ASP A 135 -0.48 5.89 2.43
CA ASP A 135 0.69 5.81 3.31
C ASP A 135 1.89 5.08 2.65
N VAL A 136 2.27 5.54 1.44
CA VAL A 136 3.42 5.02 0.71
C VAL A 136 4.71 5.53 1.35
N ASN A 137 5.62 4.62 1.66
CA ASN A 137 6.97 4.92 2.06
C ASN A 137 7.77 5.45 0.86
N CYS A 138 7.98 6.77 0.85
CA CYS A 138 8.82 7.46 -0.12
C CYS A 138 10.22 7.65 0.47
N TYR A 139 11.24 7.31 -0.32
CA TYR A 139 12.64 7.36 0.12
C TYR A 139 13.45 8.32 -0.73
N ILE A 140 14.15 9.26 -0.09
CA ILE A 140 15.04 10.22 -0.73
C ILE A 140 16.47 9.79 -0.44
N ILE A 141 17.27 9.58 -1.48
CA ILE A 141 18.65 9.11 -1.37
C ILE A 141 19.57 10.15 -2.00
N GLY A 142 20.28 10.88 -1.16
CA GLY A 142 21.23 11.92 -1.56
C GLY A 142 22.68 11.44 -1.49
N ASP A 143 23.49 11.84 -2.46
CA ASP A 143 24.94 11.71 -2.41
C ASP A 143 25.56 13.02 -1.87
N PRO A 144 26.13 13.02 -0.65
CA PRO A 144 26.77 14.19 -0.06
C PRO A 144 27.93 14.76 -0.89
N LYS A 145 28.55 13.95 -1.76
CA LYS A 145 29.68 14.35 -2.60
C LYS A 145 29.22 15.15 -3.82
N SER A 146 28.32 14.60 -4.64
CA SER A 146 27.84 15.27 -5.85
C SER A 146 26.73 16.29 -5.58
N LYS A 147 26.09 16.23 -4.40
CA LYS A 147 24.88 16.99 -4.06
C LYS A 147 23.67 16.63 -4.93
N LYS A 148 23.71 15.50 -5.64
CA LYS A 148 22.57 14.97 -6.36
C LYS A 148 21.77 14.00 -5.48
N ALA A 149 20.47 13.94 -5.70
CA ALA A 149 19.59 12.99 -5.03
C ALA A 149 18.61 12.36 -6.01
N LEU A 150 18.14 11.17 -5.64
CA LEU A 150 16.99 10.53 -6.25
C LEU A 150 15.89 10.35 -5.22
N VAL A 151 14.67 10.13 -5.72
CA VAL A 151 13.52 9.71 -4.91
C VAL A 151 12.98 8.39 -5.43
N ILE A 152 12.60 7.50 -4.52
CA ILE A 152 11.93 6.23 -4.80
C ILE A 152 10.46 6.36 -4.39
N ASP A 153 9.57 6.03 -5.31
CA ASP A 153 8.12 5.98 -5.12
C ASP A 153 7.50 7.24 -4.48
N PRO A 154 7.57 8.41 -5.15
CA PRO A 154 6.96 9.64 -4.66
C PRO A 154 5.42 9.55 -4.77
N GLY A 155 4.81 8.91 -3.79
CA GLY A 155 3.37 8.68 -3.73
C GLY A 155 2.50 9.90 -3.45
N GLY A 156 3.13 11.03 -3.12
CA GLY A 156 2.49 12.32 -2.85
C GLY A 156 3.50 13.31 -2.28
N SER A 157 3.00 14.37 -1.65
CA SER A 157 3.81 15.36 -0.92
C SER A 157 5.04 15.93 -1.67
N PRO A 158 4.92 16.37 -2.94
CA PRO A 158 6.06 16.83 -3.73
C PRO A 158 6.80 18.03 -3.08
N GLU A 159 6.08 18.93 -2.43
CA GLU A 159 6.68 20.06 -1.71
C GLU A 159 7.58 19.62 -0.56
N GLU A 160 7.14 18.61 0.20
CA GLU A 160 7.90 18.08 1.33
C GLU A 160 9.18 17.39 0.85
N ILE A 161 9.09 16.59 -0.22
CA ILE A 161 10.24 15.96 -0.87
C ILE A 161 11.27 17.01 -1.29
N LEU A 162 10.82 18.09 -1.95
CA LEU A 162 11.71 19.16 -2.42
C LEU A 162 12.29 19.99 -1.26
N ASN A 163 11.52 20.21 -0.20
CA ASN A 163 12.00 20.89 1.00
C ASN A 163 13.10 20.08 1.69
N ILE A 164 12.93 18.76 1.84
CA ILE A 164 13.97 17.87 2.38
C ILE A 164 15.23 17.93 1.52
N CYS A 165 15.09 17.86 0.19
CA CYS A 165 16.23 18.01 -0.71
C CYS A 165 16.94 19.35 -0.49
N LYS A 166 16.18 20.45 -0.45
CA LYS A 166 16.72 21.80 -0.25
C LYS A 166 17.44 21.96 1.10
N GLU A 167 16.83 21.49 2.19
CA GLU A 167 17.40 21.57 3.55
C GLU A 167 18.72 20.80 3.67
N LYS A 168 18.82 19.65 2.97
CA LYS A 168 20.05 18.84 2.93
C LYS A 168 21.04 19.27 1.85
N GLY A 169 20.69 20.29 1.06
CA GLY A 169 21.54 20.83 0.00
C GLY A 169 21.68 19.90 -1.20
N PHE A 170 20.62 19.14 -1.51
CA PHE A 170 20.54 18.24 -2.66
C PHE A 170 19.69 18.81 -3.79
N GLU A 171 20.11 18.50 -5.02
CA GLU A 171 19.33 18.67 -6.24
C GLU A 171 18.71 17.33 -6.64
N LEU A 172 17.38 17.27 -6.76
CA LEU A 172 16.68 16.08 -7.19
C LEU A 172 16.87 15.87 -8.70
N GLU A 173 17.54 14.79 -9.08
CA GLU A 173 17.86 14.50 -10.50
C GLU A 173 17.06 13.34 -11.10
N SER A 174 16.49 12.48 -10.27
CA SER A 174 15.75 11.31 -10.76
C SER A 174 14.66 10.81 -9.80
N ILE A 175 13.64 10.21 -10.40
CA ILE A 175 12.52 9.53 -9.77
C ILE A 175 12.59 8.08 -10.23
N TYR A 176 12.79 7.16 -9.30
CA TYR A 176 12.75 5.71 -9.55
C TYR A 176 11.44 5.14 -9.02
N LEU A 177 10.72 4.43 -9.88
CA LEU A 177 9.51 3.71 -9.49
C LEU A 177 9.82 2.24 -9.32
N THR A 178 9.45 1.67 -8.17
CA THR A 178 9.46 0.23 -7.96
C THR A 178 8.40 -0.44 -8.82
N HIS A 179 7.26 0.21 -9.02
CA HIS A 179 6.17 -0.22 -9.90
C HIS A 179 5.20 0.94 -10.17
N ALA A 180 4.22 0.74 -11.06
CA ALA A 180 3.34 1.81 -11.56
C ALA A 180 1.93 1.85 -10.94
N HIS A 181 1.74 1.48 -9.68
CA HIS A 181 0.46 1.76 -9.01
C HIS A 181 0.33 3.24 -8.64
N PHE A 182 -0.90 3.74 -8.70
CA PHE A 182 -1.20 5.16 -8.62
C PHE A 182 -0.60 5.82 -7.38
N ASP A 183 -0.70 5.15 -6.24
CA ASP A 183 -0.26 5.64 -4.94
C ASP A 183 1.24 5.76 -4.83
N HIS A 184 2.05 5.14 -5.69
CA HIS A 184 3.51 5.34 -5.78
C HIS A 184 3.90 6.49 -6.73
N MET A 185 2.93 7.06 -7.46
CA MET A 185 3.18 7.97 -8.58
C MET A 185 2.57 9.38 -8.43
N LEU A 186 1.64 9.61 -7.48
CA LEU A 186 0.89 10.88 -7.45
C LEU A 186 1.77 12.12 -7.22
N GLY A 187 2.95 11.97 -6.61
CA GLY A 187 3.90 13.06 -6.41
C GLY A 187 4.66 13.48 -7.67
N ILE A 188 4.70 12.64 -8.71
CA ILE A 188 5.51 12.87 -9.92
C ILE A 188 5.18 14.21 -10.56
N TYR A 189 3.89 14.53 -10.71
CA TYR A 189 3.45 15.76 -11.34
C TYR A 189 4.06 17.00 -10.66
N GLY A 190 3.92 17.11 -9.34
CA GLY A 190 4.43 18.27 -8.59
C GLY A 190 5.95 18.35 -8.56
N LEU A 191 6.65 17.20 -8.60
CA LEU A 191 8.11 17.17 -8.71
C LEU A 191 8.58 17.66 -10.08
N ARG A 192 7.93 17.22 -11.17
CA ARG A 192 8.28 17.60 -12.55
C ARG A 192 7.95 19.05 -12.89
N GLU A 193 6.98 19.67 -12.22
CA GLU A 193 6.74 21.13 -12.37
C GLU A 193 7.90 21.98 -11.84
N LYS A 194 8.77 21.41 -11.00
CA LYS A 194 9.81 22.16 -10.25
C LYS A 194 11.22 21.65 -10.48
N THR A 195 11.37 20.53 -11.17
CA THR A 195 12.65 19.86 -11.39
C THR A 195 12.69 19.22 -12.76
N GLU A 196 13.90 19.02 -13.28
CA GLU A 196 14.14 18.23 -14.49
C GLU A 196 14.36 16.75 -14.18
N ALA A 197 13.91 16.28 -13.01
CA ALA A 197 14.18 14.93 -12.53
C ALA A 197 13.63 13.88 -13.50
N LYS A 198 14.49 12.96 -13.96
CA LYS A 198 14.12 11.92 -14.92
C LYS A 198 13.33 10.79 -14.27
N ILE A 199 12.32 10.27 -14.96
CA ILE A 199 11.47 9.18 -14.48
C ILE A 199 12.01 7.85 -15.01
N TYR A 200 12.28 6.93 -14.10
CA TYR A 200 12.75 5.57 -14.36
C TYR A 200 11.67 4.57 -13.97
N LEU A 201 11.28 3.71 -14.92
CA LEU A 201 10.23 2.69 -14.73
C LEU A 201 10.59 1.41 -15.47
N HIS A 202 10.17 0.24 -14.98
CA HIS A 202 10.28 -0.99 -15.76
C HIS A 202 9.30 -1.00 -16.95
N GLU A 203 9.74 -1.44 -18.13
CA GLU A 203 8.92 -1.36 -19.36
C GLU A 203 7.59 -2.13 -19.28
N ASP A 204 7.57 -3.26 -18.57
CA ASP A 204 6.35 -4.06 -18.38
C ASP A 204 5.23 -3.33 -17.61
N ASP A 205 5.56 -2.26 -16.88
CA ASP A 205 4.59 -1.41 -16.18
C ASP A 205 4.17 -0.17 -16.99
N ALA A 206 4.69 0.03 -18.21
CA ALA A 206 4.39 1.21 -19.03
C ALA A 206 2.90 1.36 -19.37
N ALA A 207 2.18 0.24 -19.52
CA ALA A 207 0.73 0.26 -19.73
C ALA A 207 -0.02 0.68 -18.45
N LEU A 208 0.39 0.13 -17.30
CA LEU A 208 -0.18 0.44 -15.99
C LEU A 208 0.05 1.92 -15.63
N TYR A 209 1.26 2.44 -15.88
CA TYR A 209 1.62 3.85 -15.72
C TYR A 209 0.67 4.80 -16.45
N ARG A 210 0.43 4.55 -17.75
CA ARG A 210 -0.49 5.36 -18.56
C ARG A 210 -1.95 5.25 -18.13
N MET A 211 -2.30 4.22 -17.35
CA MET A 211 -3.62 4.06 -16.76
C MET A 211 -3.81 4.84 -15.45
N LEU A 212 -2.85 5.66 -15.00
CA LEU A 212 -2.94 6.43 -13.75
C LEU A 212 -4.32 7.11 -13.53
N PRO A 213 -4.90 7.86 -14.49
CA PRO A 213 -6.22 8.46 -14.28
C PRO A 213 -7.34 7.44 -14.02
N LEU A 214 -7.25 6.27 -14.66
CA LEU A 214 -8.20 5.18 -14.47
C LEU A 214 -8.00 4.49 -13.13
N GLN A 215 -6.75 4.28 -12.70
CA GLN A 215 -6.42 3.71 -11.39
C GLN A 215 -7.03 4.56 -10.27
N VAL A 216 -6.74 5.88 -10.26
CA VAL A 216 -7.25 6.83 -9.26
C VAL A 216 -8.78 6.82 -9.21
N LYS A 217 -9.44 6.77 -10.37
CA LYS A 217 -10.90 6.66 -10.43
C LYS A 217 -11.40 5.31 -9.89
N PHE A 218 -10.75 4.21 -10.24
CA PHE A 218 -11.12 2.86 -9.83
C PHE A 218 -11.05 2.68 -8.31
N PHE A 219 -10.02 3.26 -7.67
CA PHE A 219 -9.86 3.23 -6.21
C PHE A 219 -10.66 4.32 -5.47
N GLY A 220 -11.50 5.09 -6.16
CA GLY A 220 -12.39 6.07 -5.52
C GLY A 220 -11.73 7.40 -5.14
N PHE A 221 -10.52 7.68 -5.61
CA PHE A 221 -9.76 8.90 -5.31
C PHE A 221 -9.97 10.03 -6.33
N GLY A 222 -10.84 9.85 -7.33
CA GLY A 222 -11.06 10.83 -8.41
C GLY A 222 -11.53 12.21 -7.97
N SER A 223 -12.16 12.35 -6.79
CA SER A 223 -12.54 13.65 -6.21
C SER A 223 -11.45 14.28 -5.34
N HIS A 224 -10.40 13.53 -5.03
CA HIS A 224 -9.33 13.91 -4.09
C HIS A 224 -8.02 14.27 -4.80
N VAL A 225 -7.89 13.96 -6.08
CA VAL A 225 -6.72 14.24 -6.90
C VAL A 225 -7.11 15.16 -8.05
N SER A 226 -6.38 16.24 -8.25
CA SER A 226 -6.63 17.16 -9.36
C SER A 226 -6.41 16.46 -10.70
N THR A 227 -7.24 16.74 -11.71
CA THR A 227 -7.03 16.18 -13.06
C THR A 227 -5.69 16.59 -13.66
N LYS A 228 -5.12 17.74 -13.25
CA LYS A 228 -3.79 18.19 -13.66
C LYS A 228 -2.69 17.25 -13.12
N GLU A 229 -2.83 16.77 -11.89
CA GLU A 229 -1.89 15.85 -11.24
C GLU A 229 -1.87 14.46 -11.86
N LEU A 230 -2.89 14.12 -12.65
CA LEU A 230 -3.01 12.84 -13.35
C LEU A 230 -2.36 12.86 -14.74
N ILE A 231 -1.85 14.00 -15.19
CA ILE A 231 -1.20 14.17 -16.49
C ILE A 231 0.30 14.23 -16.26
N ILE A 232 0.95 13.07 -16.32
CA ILE A 232 2.41 12.93 -16.20
C ILE A 232 3.00 12.52 -17.56
N PRO A 233 4.21 12.98 -17.91
CA PRO A 233 4.87 12.54 -19.15
C PRO A 233 5.16 11.05 -19.11
N ASP A 234 5.38 10.43 -20.27
CA ASP A 234 5.91 9.06 -20.34
C ASP A 234 7.27 8.97 -19.60
N PRO A 235 7.64 7.80 -19.05
CA PRO A 235 8.93 7.60 -18.41
C PRO A 235 10.09 7.99 -19.34
N ASP A 236 11.11 8.66 -18.80
CA ASP A 236 12.29 9.07 -19.56
C ASP A 236 13.20 7.88 -19.89
N VAL A 237 13.24 6.88 -18.99
CA VAL A 237 14.12 5.71 -19.10
C VAL A 237 13.40 4.45 -18.65
N TYR A 238 13.47 3.41 -19.48
CA TYR A 238 13.06 2.08 -19.08
C TYR A 238 14.23 1.31 -18.44
N ILE A 239 13.98 0.70 -17.28
CA ILE A 239 14.94 -0.10 -16.52
C ILE A 239 14.58 -1.58 -16.57
N LYS A 240 15.57 -2.46 -16.42
CA LYS A 240 15.39 -3.92 -16.37
C LYS A 240 16.34 -4.57 -15.36
N GLU A 241 16.17 -5.88 -15.16
CA GLU A 241 17.12 -6.71 -14.40
C GLU A 241 18.57 -6.47 -14.84
N GLY A 242 19.47 -6.29 -13.87
CA GLY A 242 20.90 -6.15 -14.11
C GLY A 242 21.36 -4.73 -14.47
N ASP A 243 20.43 -3.81 -14.73
CA ASP A 243 20.71 -2.38 -14.76
C ASP A 243 21.03 -1.86 -13.34
N HIS A 244 21.45 -0.60 -13.28
CA HIS A 244 21.81 0.06 -12.04
C HIS A 244 21.00 1.34 -11.85
N VAL A 245 20.66 1.62 -10.60
CA VAL A 245 20.27 2.95 -10.16
C VAL A 245 21.50 3.84 -10.21
N MET A 246 21.35 5.03 -10.77
CA MET A 246 22.44 5.98 -10.99
C MET A 246 22.23 7.22 -10.12
N ILE A 247 23.30 7.75 -9.53
CA ILE A 247 23.36 9.11 -8.97
C ILE A 247 24.56 9.83 -9.59
N ASN A 248 24.35 11.00 -10.21
CA ASN A 248 25.40 11.78 -10.89
C ASN A 248 26.22 10.95 -11.90
N GLY A 249 25.56 10.03 -12.61
CA GLY A 249 26.19 9.16 -13.61
C GLY A 249 26.97 7.97 -13.05
N GLU A 250 27.00 7.76 -11.73
CA GLU A 250 27.68 6.64 -11.08
C GLU A 250 26.67 5.58 -10.60
N PRO A 251 26.95 4.27 -10.75
CA PRO A 251 26.05 3.21 -10.28
C PRO A 251 26.07 3.12 -8.75
N VAL A 252 24.89 3.19 -8.14
CA VAL A 252 24.72 3.20 -6.67
C VAL A 252 23.93 2.01 -6.12
N ALA A 253 23.05 1.41 -6.91
CA ALA A 253 22.29 0.23 -6.53
C ALA A 253 22.04 -0.69 -7.72
N LYS A 254 21.88 -2.00 -7.46
CA LYS A 254 21.46 -2.98 -8.48
C LYS A 254 19.94 -3.06 -8.56
N ILE A 255 19.44 -3.24 -9.78
CA ILE A 255 18.00 -3.41 -10.05
C ILE A 255 17.69 -4.89 -10.20
N TYR A 256 16.70 -5.35 -9.43
CA TYR A 256 16.17 -6.71 -9.50
C TYR A 256 14.71 -6.68 -9.94
N HIS A 257 14.38 -7.27 -11.08
CA HIS A 257 13.01 -7.49 -11.55
C HIS A 257 12.33 -8.56 -10.69
N THR A 258 11.25 -8.17 -10.03
CA THR A 258 10.53 -8.97 -9.05
C THR A 258 9.03 -8.94 -9.34
N PRO A 259 8.60 -9.46 -10.52
CA PRO A 259 7.20 -9.42 -10.93
C PRO A 259 6.30 -10.19 -9.97
N GLY A 260 5.03 -9.81 -9.97
CA GLY A 260 3.95 -10.55 -9.32
C GLY A 260 2.94 -9.65 -8.62
N HIS A 261 3.37 -8.55 -8.00
CA HIS A 261 2.46 -7.49 -7.58
C HIS A 261 1.97 -6.71 -8.81
N SER A 262 2.92 -6.28 -9.64
CA SER A 262 2.72 -5.84 -11.02
C SER A 262 3.69 -6.60 -11.96
N PRO A 263 3.48 -6.56 -13.29
CA PRO A 263 4.41 -7.13 -14.27
C PRO A 263 5.80 -6.52 -14.23
N GLY A 264 5.89 -5.19 -14.00
CA GLY A 264 7.13 -4.44 -13.98
C GLY A 264 7.70 -4.18 -12.59
N SER A 265 7.20 -4.84 -11.54
CA SER A 265 7.73 -4.65 -10.18
C SER A 265 9.23 -4.90 -10.10
N VAL A 266 9.99 -4.00 -9.47
CA VAL A 266 11.44 -4.11 -9.23
C VAL A 266 11.80 -3.80 -7.78
N CYS A 267 12.95 -4.33 -7.33
CA CYS A 267 13.61 -3.98 -6.08
C CYS A 267 14.95 -3.30 -6.35
N PHE A 268 15.33 -2.32 -5.52
CA PHE A 268 16.60 -1.60 -5.60
C PHE A 268 17.52 -1.99 -4.44
N HIS A 269 18.67 -2.60 -4.72
CA HIS A 269 19.62 -3.04 -3.71
C HIS A 269 20.86 -2.13 -3.65
N PHE A 270 20.95 -1.30 -2.62
CA PHE A 270 22.10 -0.47 -2.33
C PHE A 270 23.14 -1.26 -1.53
N GLU A 271 23.94 -2.07 -2.24
CA GLU A 271 24.88 -3.02 -1.65
C GLU A 271 25.87 -2.37 -0.66
N LYS A 272 26.33 -1.14 -0.94
CA LYS A 272 27.31 -0.42 -0.10
C LYS A 272 26.81 -0.08 1.31
N ILE A 273 25.48 -0.03 1.48
CA ILE A 273 24.82 0.29 2.76
C ILE A 273 23.92 -0.85 3.24
N ASN A 274 23.89 -1.99 2.52
CA ASN A 274 23.13 -3.19 2.87
C ASN A 274 21.61 -2.98 3.02
N LYS A 275 21.03 -2.15 2.14
CA LYS A 275 19.59 -1.81 2.14
C LYS A 275 18.93 -2.18 0.82
N MET A 276 17.75 -2.77 0.89
CA MET A 276 16.92 -3.11 -0.25
C MET A 276 15.56 -2.42 -0.16
N TYR A 277 15.22 -1.66 -1.19
CA TYR A 277 13.91 -1.04 -1.36
C TYR A 277 13.05 -1.94 -2.21
N THR A 278 11.96 -2.48 -1.64
CA THR A 278 11.22 -3.60 -2.23
C THR A 278 9.90 -3.21 -2.87
N GLY A 279 9.48 -1.95 -2.73
CA GLY A 279 8.14 -1.51 -3.11
C GLY A 279 7.11 -2.48 -2.54
N ASP A 280 6.24 -2.95 -3.41
CA ASP A 280 5.17 -3.87 -3.04
C ASP A 280 5.49 -5.35 -3.34
N THR A 281 6.77 -5.67 -3.53
CA THR A 281 7.19 -7.07 -3.68
C THR A 281 7.22 -7.81 -2.35
N LEU A 282 7.84 -7.22 -1.32
CA LEU A 282 8.08 -7.83 -0.03
C LEU A 282 7.85 -6.82 1.09
N PHE A 283 6.98 -7.18 2.02
CA PHE A 283 6.66 -6.41 3.22
C PHE A 283 7.13 -7.14 4.47
N ARG A 284 6.94 -6.51 5.64
CA ARG A 284 7.15 -7.21 6.91
C ARG A 284 6.09 -8.29 7.11
N SER A 285 6.51 -9.55 7.10
CA SER A 285 5.69 -10.76 7.27
C SER A 285 4.57 -10.95 6.23
N SER A 286 4.63 -10.27 5.08
CA SER A 286 3.69 -10.43 3.97
C SER A 286 4.32 -10.03 2.62
N VAL A 287 3.55 -10.10 1.53
CA VAL A 287 3.91 -9.61 0.20
C VAL A 287 2.79 -8.75 -0.36
N GLY A 288 3.06 -8.01 -1.44
CA GLY A 288 2.03 -7.27 -2.15
C GLY A 288 0.90 -8.17 -2.65
N ARG A 289 -0.29 -7.59 -2.74
CA ARG A 289 -1.45 -8.27 -3.32
C ARG A 289 -1.21 -8.60 -4.79
N THR A 290 -1.78 -9.69 -5.28
CA THR A 290 -1.53 -10.16 -6.66
C THR A 290 -2.82 -10.32 -7.47
N ASP A 291 -3.92 -9.74 -6.99
CA ASP A 291 -5.25 -9.80 -7.61
C ASP A 291 -5.57 -8.56 -8.46
N LEU A 292 -4.68 -7.57 -8.48
CA LEU A 292 -4.77 -6.39 -9.36
C LEU A 292 -4.39 -6.74 -10.81
N TRP A 293 -4.48 -5.74 -11.69
CA TRP A 293 -4.24 -5.92 -13.12
C TRP A 293 -2.87 -6.58 -13.39
N GLN A 294 -2.91 -7.75 -14.04
CA GLN A 294 -1.74 -8.59 -14.32
C GLN A 294 -0.90 -9.00 -13.10
N GLY A 295 -1.44 -8.92 -11.89
CA GLY A 295 -0.83 -9.53 -10.71
C GLY A 295 -0.79 -11.07 -10.82
N SER A 296 0.22 -11.68 -10.19
CA SER A 296 0.42 -13.14 -10.18
C SER A 296 1.10 -13.61 -8.89
N TYR A 297 0.39 -14.45 -8.15
CA TYR A 297 0.92 -15.08 -6.94
C TYR A 297 2.12 -15.99 -7.22
N GLU A 298 2.10 -16.73 -8.32
CA GLU A 298 3.22 -17.60 -8.68
C GLU A 298 4.48 -16.78 -8.95
N GLN A 299 4.34 -15.65 -9.65
CA GLN A 299 5.47 -14.77 -9.92
C GLN A 299 5.99 -14.12 -8.64
N ILE A 300 5.13 -13.55 -7.78
CA ILE A 300 5.61 -12.88 -6.54
C ILE A 300 6.31 -13.89 -5.63
N ARG A 301 5.78 -15.11 -5.54
CA ARG A 301 6.40 -16.21 -4.79
C ARG A 301 7.77 -16.56 -5.36
N ASN A 302 7.91 -16.67 -6.69
CA ASN A 302 9.18 -16.96 -7.33
C ASN A 302 10.18 -15.80 -7.20
N SER A 303 9.72 -14.56 -7.28
CA SER A 303 10.51 -13.35 -7.01
C SER A 303 11.05 -13.35 -5.58
N VAL A 304 10.20 -13.61 -4.58
CA VAL A 304 10.64 -13.60 -3.19
C VAL A 304 11.49 -14.84 -2.86
N ARG A 305 10.99 -16.06 -3.06
CA ARG A 305 11.72 -17.29 -2.66
C ARG A 305 12.87 -17.62 -3.58
N GLY A 306 12.70 -17.38 -4.87
CA GLY A 306 13.67 -17.74 -5.90
C GLY A 306 14.82 -16.75 -6.04
N LYS A 307 14.64 -15.50 -5.59
CA LYS A 307 15.63 -14.43 -5.71
C LYS A 307 15.92 -13.76 -4.37
N LEU A 308 14.96 -13.07 -3.76
CA LEU A 308 15.22 -12.28 -2.52
C LEU A 308 15.70 -13.16 -1.35
N PHE A 309 15.05 -14.30 -1.12
CA PHE A 309 15.43 -15.25 -0.06
C PHE A 309 16.70 -16.06 -0.37
N LYS A 310 17.39 -15.79 -1.48
CA LYS A 310 18.74 -16.32 -1.72
C LYS A 310 19.83 -15.31 -1.37
N MET A 311 19.46 -14.08 -1.02
CA MET A 311 20.40 -13.03 -0.64
C MET A 311 20.78 -13.13 0.84
N ASP A 312 21.75 -12.31 1.26
CA ASP A 312 22.26 -12.24 2.63
C ASP A 312 21.15 -11.87 3.63
N ASP A 313 21.13 -12.55 4.77
CA ASP A 313 20.10 -12.40 5.80
C ASP A 313 20.10 -11.01 6.46
N ASN A 314 21.24 -10.33 6.45
CA ASN A 314 21.42 -9.04 7.09
C ASN A 314 20.92 -7.87 6.24
N ILE A 315 20.56 -8.09 4.98
CA ILE A 315 20.02 -7.02 4.11
C ILE A 315 18.74 -6.49 4.73
N GLU A 316 18.74 -5.20 5.04
CA GLU A 316 17.55 -4.49 5.54
C GLU A 316 16.54 -4.28 4.41
N VAL A 317 15.27 -4.54 4.69
CA VAL A 317 14.15 -4.43 3.74
C VAL A 317 13.33 -3.19 4.05
N TYR A 318 13.17 -2.34 3.04
CA TYR A 318 12.44 -1.08 3.07
C TYR A 318 11.27 -1.15 2.08
N PRO A 319 10.07 -1.53 2.55
CA PRO A 319 8.91 -1.74 1.69
C PRO A 319 8.28 -0.44 1.21
N GLY A 320 7.41 -0.56 0.21
CA GLY A 320 6.49 0.48 -0.26
C GLY A 320 5.44 0.87 0.78
N HIS A 321 5.03 -0.05 1.65
CA HIS A 321 4.12 0.24 2.76
C HIS A 321 4.53 -0.45 4.05
N GLY A 322 4.15 0.17 5.17
CA GLY A 322 4.34 -0.42 6.50
C GLY A 322 5.80 -0.40 6.99
N PRO A 323 6.11 -1.17 8.04
CA PRO A 323 7.41 -1.11 8.71
C PRO A 323 8.52 -1.85 7.95
N SER A 324 9.77 -1.45 8.17
CA SER A 324 10.96 -2.16 7.68
C SER A 324 11.13 -3.56 8.31
N SER A 325 11.95 -4.37 7.65
CA SER A 325 12.29 -5.74 8.04
C SER A 325 13.73 -6.09 7.62
N SER A 326 14.08 -7.38 7.56
CA SER A 326 15.29 -7.89 6.93
C SER A 326 15.02 -9.16 6.14
N ILE A 327 15.88 -9.48 5.17
CA ILE A 327 15.78 -10.72 4.39
C ILE A 327 15.77 -11.96 5.30
N GLY A 328 16.61 -12.01 6.33
CA GLY A 328 16.67 -13.12 7.29
C GLY A 328 15.40 -13.26 8.14
N TYR A 329 14.82 -12.15 8.58
CA TYR A 329 13.56 -12.17 9.31
C TYR A 329 12.42 -12.67 8.42
N GLU A 330 12.32 -12.18 7.18
CA GLU A 330 11.26 -12.57 6.25
C GLU A 330 11.36 -14.04 5.83
N LYS A 331 12.56 -14.60 5.65
CA LYS A 331 12.74 -16.04 5.37
C LYS A 331 12.09 -16.95 6.41
N THR A 332 12.05 -16.51 7.67
CA THR A 332 11.63 -17.33 8.82
C THR A 332 10.22 -16.99 9.31
N HIS A 333 9.69 -15.81 8.97
CA HIS A 333 8.42 -15.31 9.49
C HIS A 333 7.39 -14.95 8.41
N ASN A 334 7.78 -14.94 7.13
CA ASN A 334 6.86 -14.64 6.04
C ASN A 334 6.19 -15.93 5.53
N PHE A 335 4.98 -16.20 6.00
CA PHE A 335 4.19 -17.37 5.60
C PHE A 335 3.34 -17.15 4.34
N SER A 336 3.47 -15.98 3.70
CA SER A 336 2.63 -15.65 2.53
C SER A 336 3.18 -16.20 1.20
N VAL A 337 4.43 -16.69 1.16
CA VAL A 337 5.10 -17.19 -0.06
C VAL A 337 5.84 -18.51 0.12
#